data_AF-A0A359KRJ7-F1
#
_entry.id   AF-A0A359KRJ7-F1
#
_cell.length_a   1.000
_cell.length_b   1.000
_cell.length_c   1.000
_cell.angle_alpha   90.00
_cell.angle_beta   90.00
_cell.angle_gamma   90.00
#
_symmetry.space_group_name_H-M   'P 1'
#
loop_
_entity.id
_entity.type
_entity.pdbx_description
1 polymer ?
#
loop_
_entity_poly.entity_id
_entity_poly.type
_entity_poly.pdbx_seq_one_letter_code
_entity_poly.pdbx_strand_id
1 'polypeptide(L)'
;HGRCQLAEIELAADADGRITGLRLDVTGDAGAYASGLDMPPITTMMSVGCYAIPNVDLKAQAIYTNTSAIGAYRGAGRPEAAYYIERAVDILAHKMGKDPAELRRLNFIQPDQFPYDTPAGFTYDTGEYEKALDKALEVSSYQQLR
;
A
#
# COMPACT_ATOMS: atom_id res chain seq x y z
N HIS A 1 -20.78 -5.02 5.69
CA HIS A 1 -19.39 -5.38 6.03
C HIS A 1 -18.53 -5.08 4.81
N GLY A 2 -17.32 -4.53 4.93
CA GLY A 2 -16.66 -3.93 3.75
C GLY A 2 -15.14 -3.99 3.71
N ARG A 3 -14.52 -4.93 4.44
CA ARG A 3 -13.06 -5.17 4.39
C ARG A 3 -12.77 -6.64 4.13
N CYS A 4 -12.95 -7.49 5.15
CA CYS A 4 -12.78 -8.95 5.10
C CYS A 4 -11.67 -9.46 4.18
N GLN A 5 -10.48 -8.87 4.27
CA GLN A 5 -9.29 -9.33 3.56
C GLN A 5 -8.23 -9.75 4.57
N LEU A 6 -7.68 -10.94 4.36
CA LEU A 6 -6.47 -11.42 4.99
C LEU A 6 -5.33 -11.25 3.99
N ALA A 7 -4.20 -10.71 4.44
CA ALA A 7 -3.07 -10.46 3.57
C ALA A 7 -1.75 -10.84 4.24
N GLU A 8 -0.86 -11.45 3.46
CA GLU A 8 0.55 -11.62 3.78
C GLU A 8 1.35 -10.67 2.90
N ILE A 9 2.12 -9.77 3.52
CA ILE A 9 2.94 -8.78 2.83
C ILE A 9 4.41 -8.90 3.23
N GLU A 10 5.29 -8.88 2.24
CA GLU A 10 6.73 -8.89 2.41
C GLU A 10 7.36 -7.75 1.61
N LEU A 11 8.36 -7.10 2.20
CA LEU A 11 9.17 -6.07 1.56
C LEU A 11 10.63 -6.51 1.53
N ALA A 12 11.26 -6.30 0.38
CA ALA A 12 12.71 -6.38 0.21
C ALA A 12 13.27 -4.96 0.17
N ALA A 13 14.38 -4.72 0.87
CA ALA A 13 15.08 -3.43 0.85
C ALA A 13 16.60 -3.63 0.87
N ASP A 14 17.34 -2.67 0.32
CA ASP A 14 18.80 -2.61 0.44
C ASP A 14 19.24 -2.10 1.82
N ALA A 15 20.56 -2.03 2.05
CA ALA A 15 21.13 -1.57 3.31
C ALA A 15 20.79 -0.11 3.64
N ASP A 16 20.52 0.72 2.62
CA ASP A 16 20.17 2.13 2.76
C ASP A 16 18.66 2.34 2.97
N GLY A 17 17.85 1.29 2.84
CA GLY A 17 16.40 1.31 3.04
C GLY A 17 15.62 1.63 1.77
N ARG A 18 16.23 1.54 0.59
CA ARG A 18 15.50 1.59 -0.67
C ARG A 18 14.78 0.27 -0.88
N ILE A 19 13.47 0.33 -1.05
CA ILE A 19 12.61 -0.83 -1.26
C ILE A 19 12.81 -1.33 -2.69
N THR A 20 13.26 -2.57 -2.82
CA THR A 20 13.60 -3.19 -4.10
C THR A 20 12.53 -4.17 -4.58
N GLY A 21 11.65 -4.62 -3.70
CA GLY A 21 10.55 -5.49 -4.07
C GLY A 21 9.43 -5.60 -3.03
N LEU A 22 8.25 -5.97 -3.50
CA LEU A 22 7.06 -6.24 -2.70
C LEU A 22 6.43 -7.56 -3.12
N ARG A 23 6.11 -8.42 -2.16
CA ARG A 23 5.24 -9.58 -2.37
C ARG A 23 3.98 -9.44 -1.55
N LEU A 24 2.82 -9.73 -2.16
CA LEU A 24 1.53 -9.63 -1.52
C LEU A 24 0.61 -10.78 -1.94
N ASP A 25 0.13 -11.58 -0.98
CA ASP A 25 -0.94 -12.56 -1.16
C ASP A 25 -2.18 -12.09 -0.37
N VAL A 26 -3.29 -11.83 -1.07
CA VAL A 26 -4.55 -11.39 -0.49
C VAL A 26 -5.65 -12.43 -0.70
N THR A 27 -6.29 -12.83 0.39
CA THR A 27 -7.53 -13.60 0.39
C THR A 27 -8.68 -12.75 0.90
N GLY A 28 -9.65 -12.46 0.03
CA GLY A 28 -10.88 -11.75 0.39
C GLY A 28 -12.07 -12.69 0.59
N ASP A 29 -12.86 -12.45 1.62
CA ASP A 29 -14.19 -13.04 1.78
C ASP A 29 -15.20 -12.26 0.92
N ALA A 30 -15.95 -12.95 0.05
CA ALA A 30 -17.00 -12.36 -0.77
C ALA A 30 -18.40 -12.47 -0.14
N GLY A 31 -18.54 -13.24 0.94
CA GLY A 31 -19.82 -13.70 1.46
C GLY A 31 -20.46 -14.76 0.57
N ALA A 32 -21.78 -14.93 0.66
CA ALA A 32 -22.50 -16.00 -0.02
C ALA A 32 -22.85 -15.71 -1.49
N TYR A 33 -22.63 -14.49 -1.96
CA TYR A 33 -23.07 -14.02 -3.27
C TYR A 33 -21.90 -13.41 -4.05
N ALA A 34 -21.96 -13.45 -5.37
CA ALA A 34 -20.93 -12.89 -6.26
C ALA A 34 -20.93 -11.34 -6.25
N SER A 35 -20.53 -10.76 -5.12
CA SER A 35 -20.39 -9.33 -4.88
C SER A 35 -18.99 -9.04 -4.33
N GLY A 36 -18.36 -7.95 -4.78
CA GLY A 36 -17.05 -7.53 -4.27
C GLY A 36 -15.88 -8.44 -4.66
N LEU A 37 -16.03 -9.32 -5.64
CA LEU A 37 -14.98 -10.23 -6.11
C LEU A 37 -13.75 -9.50 -6.68
N ASP A 38 -13.94 -8.26 -7.11
CA ASP A 38 -12.93 -7.37 -7.65
C ASP A 38 -12.09 -6.67 -6.58
N MET A 39 -12.51 -6.69 -5.31
CA MET A 39 -11.81 -5.95 -4.26
C MET A 39 -10.39 -6.48 -4.00
N PRO A 40 -10.12 -7.80 -3.84
CA PRO A 40 -8.75 -8.28 -3.66
C PRO A 40 -7.82 -7.99 -4.85
N PRO A 41 -8.25 -8.17 -6.12
CA PRO A 41 -7.47 -7.69 -7.27
C PRO A 41 -7.17 -6.20 -7.22
N ILE A 42 -8.14 -5.34 -6.88
CA ILE A 42 -7.89 -3.89 -6.76
C ILE A 42 -6.91 -3.59 -5.61
N THR A 43 -6.99 -4.32 -4.50
CA THR A 43 -6.02 -4.23 -3.40
C THR A 43 -4.61 -4.48 -3.93
N THR A 44 -4.40 -5.54 -4.72
CA THR A 44 -3.08 -5.83 -5.29
C THR A 44 -2.59 -4.75 -6.26
N MET A 45 -3.46 -4.20 -7.11
CA MET A 45 -3.07 -3.17 -8.07
C MET A 45 -2.65 -1.83 -7.42
N MET A 46 -3.05 -1.59 -6.18
CA MET A 46 -2.74 -0.38 -5.41
C MET A 46 -1.68 -0.62 -4.32
N SER A 47 -1.11 -1.82 -4.27
CA SER A 47 -0.27 -2.31 -3.17
C SER A 47 1.08 -1.59 -3.03
N VAL A 48 1.58 -0.97 -4.10
CA VAL A 48 2.84 -0.20 -4.06
C VAL A 48 2.68 1.18 -3.41
N GLY A 49 1.44 1.60 -3.12
CA GLY A 49 1.17 2.88 -2.46
C GLY A 49 1.75 4.05 -3.24
N CYS A 50 2.45 4.95 -2.54
CA CYS A 50 3.16 6.11 -3.10
C CYS A 50 4.66 5.85 -3.35
N TYR A 51 5.10 4.59 -3.29
CA TYR A 51 6.51 4.22 -3.32
C TYR A 51 6.96 3.72 -4.69
N ALA A 52 8.16 4.12 -5.09
CA ALA A 52 8.83 3.68 -6.31
C ALA A 52 9.45 2.28 -6.11
N ILE A 53 8.60 1.26 -5.99
CA ILE A 53 9.01 -0.14 -5.82
C ILE A 53 9.11 -0.79 -7.21
N PRO A 54 10.27 -1.28 -7.65
CA PRO A 54 10.45 -1.74 -9.04
C PRO A 54 9.93 -3.15 -9.33
N ASN A 55 9.92 -4.04 -8.33
CA ASN A 55 9.56 -5.45 -8.52
C ASN A 55 8.37 -5.83 -7.64
N VAL A 56 7.37 -6.49 -8.20
CA VAL A 56 6.20 -6.97 -7.44
C VAL A 56 5.87 -8.42 -7.78
N ASP A 57 5.43 -9.17 -6.76
CA ASP A 57 4.81 -10.48 -6.88
C ASP A 57 3.45 -10.44 -6.18
N LEU A 58 2.37 -10.52 -6.95
CA LEU A 58 1.02 -10.18 -6.50
C LEU A 58 0.06 -11.33 -6.74
N LYS A 59 -0.62 -11.77 -5.69
CA LYS A 59 -1.67 -12.77 -5.75
C LYS A 59 -2.92 -12.25 -5.04
N ALA A 60 -4.06 -12.43 -5.70
CA ALA A 60 -5.37 -12.10 -5.17
C ALA A 60 -6.32 -13.27 -5.39
N GLN A 61 -7.05 -13.65 -4.35
CA GLN A 61 -8.13 -14.62 -4.43
C GLN A 61 -9.33 -14.17 -3.60
N ALA A 62 -10.52 -14.51 -4.09
CA ALA A 62 -11.78 -14.30 -3.38
C ALA A 62 -12.42 -15.65 -3.07
N ILE A 63 -12.92 -15.82 -1.85
CA ILE A 63 -13.57 -17.05 -1.39
C ILE A 63 -15.02 -16.78 -1.01
N TYR A 64 -15.91 -17.74 -1.28
CA TYR A 64 -17.29 -17.69 -0.82
C TYR A 64 -17.39 -18.24 0.61
N THR A 65 -18.21 -17.59 1.43
CA THR A 65 -18.48 -18.01 2.81
C THR A 65 -19.97 -17.90 3.13
N ASN A 66 -20.42 -18.51 4.23
CA ASN A 66 -21.80 -18.39 4.71
C ASN A 66 -22.07 -17.06 5.44
N THR A 67 -21.61 -15.93 4.87
CA THR A 67 -21.80 -14.59 5.42
C THR A 67 -22.51 -13.67 4.42
N SER A 68 -22.98 -12.51 4.89
CA SER A 68 -23.57 -11.49 4.01
C SER A 68 -22.56 -11.00 2.98
N ALA A 69 -23.06 -10.63 1.80
CA ALA A 69 -22.24 -10.06 0.73
C ALA A 69 -21.35 -8.91 1.24
N ILE A 70 -20.09 -8.91 0.80
CA ILE A 70 -19.15 -7.82 1.05
C ILE A 70 -19.24 -6.81 -0.09
N GLY A 71 -19.12 -5.53 0.26
CA GLY A 71 -19.14 -4.44 -0.71
C GLY A 71 -18.15 -3.34 -0.33
N ALA A 72 -17.86 -2.48 -1.29
CA ALA A 72 -16.92 -1.39 -1.10
C ALA A 72 -17.41 -0.39 -0.04
N TYR A 73 -16.50 0.07 0.80
CA TYR A 73 -16.75 1.18 1.71
C TYR A 73 -15.59 2.17 1.68
N ARG A 74 -15.83 3.35 1.07
CA ARG A 74 -14.83 4.40 0.82
C ARG A 74 -13.64 3.91 -0.04
N GLY A 75 -13.96 3.27 -1.15
CA GLY A 75 -13.00 2.66 -2.08
C GLY A 75 -13.01 1.15 -2.00
N ALA A 76 -12.94 0.50 -3.17
CA ALA A 76 -12.83 -0.96 -3.30
C ALA A 76 -11.34 -1.35 -3.14
N GLY A 77 -10.97 -2.11 -2.10
CA GLY A 77 -9.61 -2.63 -1.87
C GLY A 77 -8.51 -1.60 -1.56
N ARG A 78 -8.73 -0.33 -1.89
CA ARG A 78 -7.75 0.76 -1.70
C ARG A 78 -7.41 1.01 -0.22
N PRO A 79 -8.38 1.05 0.71
CA PRO A 79 -8.06 1.18 2.14
C PRO A 79 -7.19 0.04 2.65
N GLU A 80 -7.43 -1.19 2.20
CA GLU A 80 -6.65 -2.37 2.54
C GLU A 80 -5.23 -2.27 1.99
N ALA A 81 -5.08 -1.91 0.72
CA ALA A 81 -3.77 -1.72 0.08
C ALA A 81 -2.93 -0.69 0.83
N ALA A 82 -3.51 0.48 1.12
CA ALA A 82 -2.86 1.53 1.89
C ALA A 82 -2.48 1.06 3.30
N TYR A 83 -3.38 0.33 3.98
CA TYR A 83 -3.07 -0.21 5.31
C TYR A 83 -1.89 -1.19 5.25
N TYR A 84 -1.90 -2.14 4.31
CA TYR A 84 -0.86 -3.16 4.22
C TYR A 84 0.52 -2.56 3.94
N ILE A 85 0.64 -1.70 2.93
CA ILE A 85 1.92 -1.09 2.58
C ILE A 85 2.45 -0.18 3.68
N GLU A 86 1.61 0.68 4.28
CA GLU A 86 2.06 1.60 5.32
C GLU A 86 2.50 0.86 6.59
N ARG A 87 1.81 -0.23 6.96
CA ARG A 87 2.24 -1.09 8.06
C ARG A 87 3.57 -1.78 7.76
N ALA A 88 3.75 -2.26 6.54
CA ALA A 88 5.00 -2.91 6.14
C ALA A 88 6.18 -1.92 6.15
N VAL A 89 5.99 -0.69 5.66
CA VAL A 89 7.00 0.38 5.67
C VAL A 89 7.34 0.81 7.10
N ASP A 90 6.37 0.93 8.00
CA ASP A 90 6.64 1.20 9.43
C ASP A 90 7.47 0.09 10.09
N ILE A 91 7.14 -1.17 9.81
CA ILE A 91 7.89 -2.33 10.32
C ILE A 91 9.31 -2.33 9.77
N LEU A 92 9.50 -2.00 8.49
CA LEU A 92 10.80 -1.88 7.87
C LEU A 92 11.63 -0.77 8.52
N ALA A 93 11.06 0.43 8.69
CA ALA A 93 11.72 1.55 9.37
C ALA A 93 12.20 1.16 10.78
N HIS A 94 11.33 0.50 11.55
CA HIS A 94 11.66 0.04 12.88
C HIS A 94 12.79 -1.00 12.88
N LYS A 95 12.74 -1.99 11.98
CA LYS A 95 13.79 -3.02 11.84
C LYS A 95 15.14 -2.44 11.46
N MET A 96 15.16 -1.37 10.66
CA MET A 96 16.39 -0.70 10.21
C MET A 96 16.87 0.40 11.15
N GLY A 97 16.11 0.73 12.20
CA GLY A 97 16.41 1.87 13.07
C GLY A 97 16.37 3.22 12.35
N LYS A 98 15.56 3.33 11.29
CA LYS A 98 15.38 4.56 10.50
C LYS A 98 14.13 5.30 10.96
N ASP A 99 14.16 6.63 10.86
CA ASP A 99 12.95 7.44 11.02
C ASP A 99 11.92 7.05 9.93
N PRO A 100 10.66 6.79 10.30
CA PRO A 100 9.66 6.32 9.35
C PRO A 100 9.23 7.37 8.33
N ALA A 101 9.38 8.67 8.59
CA ALA A 101 9.15 9.71 7.59
C ALA A 101 10.31 9.79 6.59
N GLU A 102 11.56 9.68 7.06
CA GLU A 102 12.73 9.66 6.19
C GLU A 102 12.78 8.41 5.31
N LEU A 103 12.40 7.23 5.83
CA LEU A 103 12.29 6.02 5.02
C LEU A 103 11.23 6.16 3.92
N ARG A 104 10.09 6.80 4.21
CA ARG A 104 9.06 7.07 3.21
C ARG A 104 9.57 8.03 2.14
N ARG A 105 10.18 9.14 2.55
CA ARG A 105 10.76 10.14 1.64
C ARG A 105 11.76 9.51 0.68
N LEU A 106 12.64 8.64 1.18
CA LEU A 106 13.62 7.91 0.38
C LEU A 106 12.99 7.09 -0.76
N ASN A 107 11.76 6.60 -0.56
CA ASN A 107 11.09 5.65 -1.43
C ASN A 107 9.96 6.26 -2.26
N PHE A 108 9.63 7.55 -2.14
CA PHE A 108 8.53 8.12 -2.91
C PHE A 108 8.78 8.15 -4.42
N ILE A 109 7.70 7.98 -5.18
CA ILE A 109 7.66 8.35 -6.60
C ILE A 109 7.85 9.86 -6.71
N GLN A 110 8.81 10.29 -7.52
CA GLN A 110 9.19 11.69 -7.68
C GLN A 110 8.22 12.42 -8.62
N PRO A 111 7.99 13.73 -8.43
CA PRO A 111 7.03 14.50 -9.24
C PRO A 111 7.28 14.46 -10.75
N ASP A 112 8.54 14.38 -11.18
CA ASP A 112 8.96 14.31 -12.58
C ASP A 112 8.77 12.92 -13.22
N GLN A 113 8.42 11.90 -12.43
CA GLN A 113 8.12 10.56 -12.91
C GLN A 113 6.64 10.36 -13.29
N PHE A 114 5.78 11.34 -13.02
CA PHE A 114 4.36 11.27 -13.39
C PHE A 114 4.12 11.70 -14.85
N PRO A 115 3.19 11.04 -15.59
CA PRO A 115 2.40 9.89 -15.17
C PRO A 115 3.26 8.63 -14.98
N TYR A 116 3.01 7.90 -13.88
CA TYR A 116 3.86 6.80 -13.43
C TYR A 116 3.15 5.46 -13.62
N ASP A 117 3.67 4.62 -14.52
CA ASP A 117 3.21 3.24 -14.68
C ASP A 117 3.73 2.38 -13.54
N THR A 118 2.82 2.06 -12.60
CA THR A 118 3.18 1.18 -11.48
C THR A 118 3.38 -0.24 -11.98
N PRO A 119 4.32 -1.00 -11.40
CA PRO A 119 4.47 -2.43 -11.73
C PRO A 119 3.27 -3.27 -11.24
N ALA A 120 2.39 -2.69 -10.43
CA ALA A 120 1.14 -3.31 -9.97
C ALA A 120 -0.03 -3.14 -10.96
N GLY A 121 0.14 -2.37 -12.05
CA GLY A 121 -0.77 -2.34 -13.20
C GLY A 121 -1.58 -1.05 -13.39
N PHE A 122 -1.57 -0.11 -12.45
CA PHE A 122 -2.18 1.22 -12.65
C PHE A 122 -1.15 2.26 -13.09
N THR A 123 -1.57 3.17 -13.97
CA THR A 123 -0.86 4.42 -14.23
C THR A 123 -1.37 5.49 -13.28
N TYR A 124 -0.49 6.04 -12.45
CA TYR A 124 -0.80 7.21 -11.64
C TYR A 124 -0.66 8.47 -12.47
N ASP A 125 -1.60 9.39 -12.30
CA ASP A 125 -1.71 10.61 -13.09
C ASP A 125 -0.71 11.69 -12.66
N THR A 126 -0.71 12.05 -11.38
CA THR A 126 0.12 13.12 -10.79
C THR A 126 0.41 12.87 -9.31
N GLY A 127 1.46 13.49 -8.78
CA GLY A 127 1.76 13.43 -7.34
C GLY A 127 2.90 14.35 -6.90
N GLU A 128 2.74 14.99 -5.73
CA GLU A 128 3.80 15.73 -5.01
C GLU A 128 3.88 15.23 -3.55
N TYR A 129 4.26 13.97 -3.34
CA TYR A 129 4.17 13.30 -2.04
C TYR A 129 5.10 13.89 -0.98
N GLU A 130 6.33 14.25 -1.36
CA GLU A 130 7.29 14.87 -0.45
C GLU A 130 6.78 16.21 0.09
N LYS A 131 6.22 17.05 -0.78
CA LYS A 131 5.61 18.34 -0.40
C LYS A 131 4.43 18.15 0.57
N ALA A 132 3.61 17.12 0.35
CA ALA A 132 2.52 16.78 1.26
C ALA A 132 3.04 16.29 2.61
N LEU A 133 4.08 15.45 2.61
CA LEU A 133 4.74 14.99 3.83
C LEU A 133 5.35 16.15 4.60
N ASP A 134 6.12 17.03 3.94
CA ASP A 134 6.74 18.21 4.55
C ASP A 134 5.71 19.06 5.29
N LYS A 135 4.56 19.31 4.65
CA LYS A 135 3.50 20.08 5.30
C LYS A 135 2.91 19.37 6.51
N ALA A 136 2.74 18.06 6.45
CA ALA A 136 2.26 17.27 7.58
C ALA A 136 3.25 17.28 8.75
N LEU A 137 4.56 17.16 8.48
CA LEU A 137 5.61 17.19 9.50
C LEU A 137 5.72 18.57 10.16
N GLU A 138 5.58 19.65 9.37
CA GLU A 138 5.56 21.04 9.87
C GLU A 138 4.38 21.26 10.83
N VAL A 139 3.15 20.96 10.38
CA VAL A 139 1.91 21.22 11.14
C VAL A 139 1.84 20.37 12.42
N SER A 140 2.40 19.16 12.39
CA SER A 140 2.44 18.27 13.56
C SER A 140 3.61 18.55 14.51
N SER A 141 4.52 19.47 14.17
CA SER A 141 5.78 19.68 14.91
C SER A 141 6.57 18.39 15.12
N TYR A 142 6.60 17.53 14.09
CA TYR A 142 7.09 16.15 14.16
C TYR A 142 8.46 15.98 14.81
N GLN A 143 9.40 16.89 14.53
CA GLN A 143 10.75 16.83 15.09
C GLN A 143 10.78 16.93 16.63
N GLN A 144 9.76 17.53 17.24
CA GLN A 144 9.64 17.61 18.70
C GLN A 144 9.05 16.34 19.33
N LEU A 145 8.53 15.43 18.51
CA LEU A 145 7.89 14.18 18.92
C LEU A 145 8.81 12.95 18.75
N ARG A 146 10.06 13.17 18.31
CA ARG A 146 11.03 12.12 17.99
C ARG A 146 12.09 11.94 19.07
#